data_AF-A0A3B9UEL8-F1
#
_entry.id   AF-A0A3B9UEL8-F1
#
_cell.length_a   1.000
_cell.length_b   1.000
_cell.length_c   1.000
_cell.angle_alpha   90.00
_cell.angle_beta   90.00
_cell.angle_gamma   90.00
#
_symmetry.space_group_name_H-M   'P 1'
#
loop_
_entity.id
_entity.type
_entity.pdbx_description
1 polymer ?
#
loop_
_entity_poly.entity_id
_entity_poly.type
_entity_poly.pdbx_seq_one_letter_code
_entity_poly.pdbx_strand_id
1 'polypeptide(L)' 'IVVIHQQGSASLLQRKLKLGYNRAGRLIDQLEDAGIIGPFEGSKARQVLIQDEMHLNERLNNL' A
#
# COMPACT_ATOMS: atom_id res chain seq x y z
N ILE A 1 0.74 7.59 -2.03
CA ILE A 1 1.84 6.92 -2.77
C ILE A 1 1.39 5.61 -3.38
N VAL A 2 0.97 4.62 -2.58
CA VAL A 2 0.50 3.31 -3.10
C VAL A 2 -0.67 3.48 -4.06
N VAL A 3 -1.70 4.23 -3.65
CA VAL A 3 -2.87 4.55 -4.50
C VAL A 3 -2.47 5.35 -5.74
N ILE A 4 -1.68 6.42 -5.59
CA ILE A 4 -1.23 7.25 -6.72
C ILE A 4 -0.48 6.42 -7.79
N HIS A 5 0.35 5.46 -7.37
CA HIS A 5 1.14 4.64 -8.29
C HIS A 5 0.49 3.29 -8.63
N GLN A 6 -0.67 2.98 -8.03
CA GLN A 6 -1.35 1.68 -8.15
C GLN A 6 -0.42 0.48 -7.95
N GLN A 7 0.48 0.56 -6.97
CA GLN A 7 1.49 -0.48 -6.68
C GLN A 7 1.69 -0.68 -5.17
N GLY A 8 1.26 -1.84 -4.64
CA GLY A 8 1.49 -2.25 -3.25
C GLY A 8 2.82 -2.98 -3.05
N SER A 9 3.97 -2.31 -3.20
CA SER A 9 5.29 -2.93 -3.00
C SER A 9 6.15 -2.23 -1.95
N ALA A 10 6.86 -3.02 -1.14
CA ALA A 10 7.77 -2.49 -0.12
C ALA A 10 8.89 -1.67 -0.75
N SER A 11 9.41 -2.07 -1.91
CA SER A 11 10.48 -1.33 -2.60
C SER A 11 10.03 0.06 -3.09
N LEU A 12 8.76 0.23 -3.49
CA LEU A 12 8.20 1.54 -3.83
C LEU A 12 8.23 2.47 -2.62
N LEU A 13 7.69 2.00 -1.49
CA LEU A 13 7.67 2.77 -0.24
C LEU A 13 9.08 3.07 0.26
N GLN A 14 9.99 2.09 0.20
CA GLN A 14 11.40 2.25 0.54
C GLN A 14 12.03 3.44 -0.20
N ARG A 15 11.88 3.50 -1.53
CA ARG A 15 12.47 4.56 -2.36
C ARG A 15 11.78 5.90 -2.19
N LYS A 16 10.46 5.93 -2.20
CA LYS A 16 9.68 7.19 -2.15
C LYS A 16 9.71 7.86 -0.78
N LEU A 17 9.74 7.07 0.29
CA LEU A 17 9.75 7.56 1.68
C LEU A 17 11.14 7.49 2.33
N LYS A 18 12.17 7.04 1.60
CA LYS A 18 13.55 6.86 2.10
C LYS A 18 13.62 6.01 3.39
N LEU A 19 12.82 4.95 3.43
CA LEU A 19 12.75 4.02 4.55
C LEU A 19 13.74 2.85 4.37
N GLY A 20 14.08 2.18 5.47
CA GLY A 20 14.71 0.85 5.38
C GLY A 20 13.70 -0.21 4.93
N TYR A 21 14.16 -1.27 4.25
CA TYR A 21 13.27 -2.30 3.67
C TYR A 21 12.32 -2.93 4.71
N ASN A 22 12.81 -3.27 5.91
CA ASN A 22 11.98 -3.84 6.98
C ASN A 22 10.86 -2.91 7.46
N ARG A 23 11.08 -1.59 7.43
CA ARG A 23 10.03 -0.61 7.77
C ARG A 23 9.01 -0.50 6.65
N ALA A 24 9.47 -0.51 5.39
CA ALA A 24 8.59 -0.50 4.24
C ALA A 24 7.74 -1.78 4.15
N GLY A 25 8.29 -2.95 4.49
CA GLY A 25 7.55 -4.21 4.59
C GLY A 25 6.42 -4.14 5.62
N ARG A 26 6.71 -3.68 6.84
CA ARG A 26 5.68 -3.48 7.87
C ARG A 26 4.55 -2.55 7.43
N LEU A 27 4.85 -1.49 6.67
CA LEU A 27 3.82 -0.62 6.10
C LEU A 27 2.96 -1.36 5.06
N ILE A 28 3.54 -2.24 4.25
CA ILE A 28 2.77 -3.06 3.30
C ILE A 28 1.82 -4.00 4.05
N ASP A 29 2.28 -4.65 5.11
CA ASP A 29 1.42 -5.54 5.91
C ASP A 29 0.28 -4.76 6.57
N GLN A 30 0.57 -3.58 7.14
CA GLN A 30 -0.47 -2.69 7.69
C GLN A 30 -1.49 -2.22 6.65
N LEU A 31 -1.07 -2.02 5.40
CA LEU A 31 -1.97 -1.64 4.31
C LEU A 31 -2.86 -2.81 3.86
N GLU A 32 -2.37 -4.05 3.95
CA GLU A 32 -3.19 -5.26 3.72
C GLU A 32 -4.22 -5.41 4.83
N ASP A 33 -3.79 -5.31 6.10
CA ASP A 33 -4.68 -5.38 7.27
C ASP A 33 -5.78 -4.30 7.21
N ALA A 34 -5.44 -3.11 6.71
CA ALA A 34 -6.40 -2.02 6.50
C ALA A 34 -7.33 -2.24 5.28
N GLY A 35 -7.10 -3.28 4.48
CA GLY A 35 -7.84 -3.57 3.25
C GLY A 35 -7.63 -2.54 2.14
N ILE A 36 -6.48 -1.88 2.11
CA ILE A 36 -6.08 -0.92 1.07
C ILE A 36 -5.39 -1.63 -0.09
N ILE A 37 -4.67 -2.72 0.20
CA ILE A 37 -4.07 -3.60 -0.80
C ILE A 37 -4.52 -5.04 -0.58
N GLY A 38 -4.45 -5.85 -1.64
CA GLY A 38 -4.76 -7.27 -1.61
C GLY A 38 -3.69 -8.12 -0.92
N PRO A 39 -3.90 -9.44 -0.90
CA PRO A 39 -3.02 -10.37 -0.20
C PRO A 39 -1.62 -10.45 -0.80
N PHE A 40 -0.71 -11.12 -0.09
CA PHE A 40 0.62 -11.41 -0.60
C PHE A 40 0.60 -12.27 -1.89
N GLU A 41 1.25 -11.78 -2.94
CA GLU A 41 1.36 -12.44 -4.25
C GLU A 41 2.81 -12.84 -4.58
N GLY A 42 3.56 -13.35 -3.61
CA GLY A 42 4.94 -13.77 -3.83
C GLY A 42 5.87 -12.59 -4.10
N SER A 43 6.56 -12.62 -5.24
CA SER A 43 7.52 -11.57 -5.63
C SER A 43 6.87 -10.35 -6.29
N LYS A 44 5.57 -10.42 -6.62
CA LYS A 44 4.84 -9.33 -7.28
C LYS A 44 4.39 -8.26 -6.28
N ALA A 45 4.20 -7.05 -6.78
CA ALA A 45 3.52 -6.00 -6.02
C ALA A 45 2.08 -6.44 -5.74
N ARG A 46 1.60 -6.22 -4.51
CA ARG A 46 0.22 -6.52 -4.15
C ARG A 46 -0.72 -5.59 -4.92
N GLN A 47 -1.87 -6.12 -5.32
CA GLN A 47 -2.92 -5.35 -5.97
C GLN A 47 -3.39 -4.20 -5.06
N VAL A 48 -3.57 -3.01 -5.60
CA VAL A 48 -4.17 -1.89 -4.85
C VAL A 48 -5.68 -1.96 -5.02
N LEU A 49 -6.42 -1.97 -3.91
CA LEU A 49 -7.88 -2.12 -3.89
C LEU A 49 -8.60 -0.77 -3.97
N ILE A 50 -7.87 0.32 -3.78
CA ILE A 50 -8.37 1.69 -3.83
C ILE A 50 -7.96 2.33 -5.16
N GLN A 51 -8.94 2.76 -5.96
CA GLN A 51 -8.70 3.28 -7.31
C GLN A 51 -7.99 4.64 -7.31
N ASP A 52 -8.42 5.55 -6.44
CA ASP A 52 -7.93 6.93 -6.42
C ASP A 52 -8.01 7.56 -5.02
N GLU A 53 -7.60 8.82 -4.94
CA GLU A 53 -7.59 9.60 -3.70
C GLU A 53 -8.99 9.85 -3.13
N MET A 54 -10.00 9.98 -3.99
CA MET A 54 -11.39 10.18 -3.55
C MET A 54 -11.89 8.95 -2.79
N HIS A 55 -11.74 7.77 -3.39
CA HIS A 55 -12.09 6.49 -2.76
C HIS A 55 -11.25 6.21 -1.50
N LEU A 56 -9.98 6.64 -1.47
CA LEU A 56 -9.16 6.53 -0.27
C LEU A 56 -9.74 7.35 0.89
N ASN A 57 -10.10 8.60 0.63
CA ASN A 57 -10.66 9.50 1.64
C ASN A 57 -12.02 8.99 2.15
N GLU A 58 -12.88 8.49 1.26
CA GLU A 58 -14.13 7.83 1.67
C GLU A 58 -13.88 6.64 2.58
N ARG A 59 -12.91 5.78 2.25
CA ARG A 59 -12.57 4.63 3.11
C ARG A 59 -12.05 5.07 4.47
N LEU A 60 -11.17 6.07 4.52
CA LEU A 60 -10.59 6.57 5.77
C LEU A 60 -11.61 7.26 6.68
N ASN A 61 -12.61 7.93 6.11
CA ASN A 61 -13.69 8.57 6.88
C ASN A 61 -14.70 7.57 7.46
N ASN A 62 -14.72 6.33 6.95
CA ASN A 62 -15.62 5.26 7.39
C ASN A 62 -14.94 4.25 8.33
N LEU A 63 -13.68 4.49 8.71
CA LEU A 63 -12.94 3.74 9.73
C LEU A 63 -13.13 4.37 11.12
#